data_AF-A0AAU8LRQ9-F1
#
_entry.id   AF-A0AAU8LRQ9-F1
#
_cell.length_a   1.000
_cell.length_b   1.000
_cell.length_c   1.000
_cell.angle_alpha   90.00
_cell.angle_beta   90.00
_cell.angle_gamma   90.00
#
_symmetry.space_group_name_H-M   'P 1'
#
loop_
_entity.id
_entity.type
_entity.pdbx_description
1 polymer ?
#
loop_
_entity_poly.entity_id
_entity_poly.type
_entity_poly.pdbx_seq_one_letter_code
_entity_poly.pdbx_strand_id
1 'polypeptide(L)' 'MAPIHYRPEPNPLTTPGSYKLRFIPQDINGYDEVAAAVALKNPNWPEDMVKAVLMAGNAEVHRAY' A
#
# COMPACT_ATOMS: atom_id res chain seq x y z
N MET A 1 -14.08 1.82 -10.10
CA MET A 1 -12.88 0.98 -10.32
C MET A 1 -11.71 1.93 -10.55
N ALA A 2 -10.68 1.86 -9.71
CA ALA A 2 -9.48 2.69 -9.91
C ALA A 2 -8.65 2.12 -11.08
N PRO A 3 -8.03 2.97 -11.92
CA PRO A 3 -7.16 2.51 -13.00
C PRO A 3 -5.92 1.81 -12.42
N ILE A 4 -5.50 0.69 -13.03
CA ILE A 4 -4.27 -0.01 -12.64
C ILE A 4 -3.13 0.53 -13.52
N HIS A 5 -2.16 1.21 -12.92
CA HIS A 5 -0.98 1.68 -13.64
C HIS A 5 0.10 0.60 -13.68
N TYR A 6 0.54 0.25 -14.88
CA TYR A 6 1.58 -0.75 -15.09
C TYR A 6 2.48 -0.41 -16.26
N ARG A 7 3.71 -0.93 -16.23
CA ARG A 7 4.66 -0.89 -17.33
C ARG A 7 5.07 -2.32 -17.72
N PRO A 8 4.89 -2.74 -18.98
CA PRO A 8 5.48 -3.98 -19.48
C PRO A 8 7.01 -3.86 -19.53
N GLU A 9 7.72 -4.86 -19.00
CA GLU A 9 9.18 -4.95 -19.03
C GLU A 9 9.60 -6.31 -19.61
N PRO A 10 10.61 -6.36 -20.49
CA PRO A 10 11.16 -7.64 -20.96
C PRO A 10 11.63 -8.50 -19.77
N ASN A 11 11.36 -9.80 -19.85
CA ASN A 11 11.81 -10.78 -18.88
C ASN A 11 13.10 -11.44 -19.36
N PRO A 12 14.27 -11.12 -18.77
CA PRO A 12 15.54 -11.70 -19.17
C PRO A 12 15.68 -13.18 -18.78
N LEU A 13 14.74 -13.73 -18.00
CA LEU A 13 14.83 -15.07 -17.41
C LEU A 13 14.12 -16.16 -18.22
N THR A 14 13.51 -15.83 -19.37
CA THR A 14 12.71 -16.78 -20.17
C THR A 14 13.16 -16.84 -21.62
N THR A 15 13.21 -18.05 -22.19
CA THR A 15 13.43 -18.30 -23.62
C THR A 15 12.28 -19.17 -24.16
N PRO A 16 11.50 -18.72 -25.17
CA PRO A 16 11.58 -17.41 -25.85
C PRO A 16 11.26 -16.24 -24.92
N GLY A 17 11.71 -15.04 -25.30
CA GLY A 17 11.57 -13.83 -24.48
C GLY A 17 10.11 -13.53 -24.15
N SER A 18 9.81 -13.35 -22.86
CA SER A 18 8.48 -12.96 -22.36
C SER A 18 8.53 -11.56 -21.75
N TYR A 19 7.38 -11.05 -21.33
CA TYR A 19 7.25 -9.77 -20.63
C TYR A 19 6.73 -9.99 -19.21
N LYS A 20 7.23 -9.20 -18.26
CA LYS A 20 6.68 -9.09 -16.91
C LYS A 20 6.00 -7.73 -16.73
N LEU A 21 4.98 -7.69 -15.89
CA LEU A 21 4.31 -6.46 -15.51
C LEU A 21 5.00 -5.86 -14.29
N ARG A 22 5.46 -4.61 -14.40
CA ARG A 22 5.85 -3.80 -13.24
C ARG A 22 4.68 -2.90 -12.87
N PHE A 23 4.06 -3.18 -11.74
CA PHE A 23 3.01 -2.32 -11.19
C PHE A 23 3.62 -1.03 -10.67
N ILE A 24 3.01 0.10 -11.03
CA ILE A 24 3.38 1.42 -10.52
C ILE A 24 2.39 1.70 -9.39
N PRO A 25 2.87 1.86 -8.14
CA PRO A 25 2.00 2.21 -7.03
C PRO A 25 1.24 3.50 -7.35
N GLN A 26 -0.07 3.45 -7.20
CA GLN A 26 -0.97 4.59 -7.32
C GLN A 26 -1.49 4.90 -5.91
N ASP A 27 -1.62 6.19 -5.59
CA ASP A 27 -2.26 6.66 -4.36
C ASP A 27 -1.79 5.86 -3.13
N ILE A 28 -0.47 5.86 -2.90
CA ILE A 28 0.06 5.34 -1.64
C ILE A 28 -0.38 6.33 -0.55
N ASN A 29 -1.57 6.10 -0.01
CA ASN A 29 -2.03 6.83 1.16
C ASN A 29 -1.02 6.59 2.27
N GLY A 30 -0.45 7.68 2.79
CA GLY A 30 0.31 7.65 4.02
C GLY A 30 -0.60 7.34 5.21
N TYR A 31 0.02 7.20 6.38
CA TYR A 31 -0.72 6.89 7.61
C TYR A 31 -1.77 7.93 7.94
N ASP A 32 -1.54 9.20 7.59
CA ASP A 32 -2.48 10.30 7.78
C ASP A 32 -3.74 10.11 6.93
N GLU A 33 -3.60 9.87 5.62
CA GLU A 33 -4.75 9.70 4.74
C GLU A 33 -5.56 8.44 5.06
N VAL A 34 -4.90 7.37 5.52
CA VAL A 34 -5.58 6.15 5.99
C VAL A 34 -6.30 6.40 7.31
N ALA A 35 -5.67 7.08 8.26
CA ALA A 35 -6.27 7.38 9.56
C ALA A 35 -7.53 8.24 9.43
N ALA A 36 -7.48 9.30 8.62
CA ALA A 36 -8.63 10.16 8.32
C ALA A 36 -9.80 9.38 7.72
N ALA A 37 -9.51 8.48 6.76
CA ALA A 37 -10.54 7.66 6.12
C ALA A 37 -11.18 6.65 7.08
N VAL A 38 -10.42 6.11 8.03
CA VAL A 38 -10.92 5.18 9.05
C VAL A 38 -11.73 5.91 10.11
N ALA A 39 -11.27 7.07 10.58
CA ALA A 39 -12.00 7.90 11.54
C ALA A 39 -13.34 8.40 10.97
N LEU A 40 -13.37 8.77 9.67
CA LEU A 40 -14.60 9.14 8.98
C LEU A 40 -15.63 8.00 8.96
N LYS A 41 -15.17 6.75 8.81
CA LYS A 41 -16.03 5.55 8.82
C LYS A 41 -16.37 5.09 10.24
N ASN A 42 -15.57 5.43 11.23
CA ASN A 42 -15.70 5.00 12.62
C ASN A 42 -15.60 6.23 13.54
N PRO A 43 -16.70 6.96 13.77
CA PRO A 43 -16.67 8.22 14.52
C PRO A 43 -16.15 8.11 15.96
N ASN A 44 -16.20 6.91 16.54
CA ASN A 44 -15.70 6.64 17.89
C ASN A 44 -14.17 6.51 17.97
N TRP A 45 -13.48 6.48 16.82
CA TRP A 45 -12.04 6.27 16.74
C TRP A 45 -11.39 7.57 16.26
N PRO A 46 -10.76 8.33 17.17
CA PRO A 46 -10.05 9.55 16.81
C PRO A 46 -8.92 9.25 15.82
N GLU A 47 -8.71 10.15 14.87
CA GLU A 47 -7.70 10.00 13.81
C GLU A 47 -6.29 9.76 14.37
N ASP A 48 -5.89 10.50 15.41
CA ASP A 48 -4.59 10.34 16.08
C ASP A 48 -4.40 8.93 16.68
N MET A 49 -5.46 8.37 17.25
CA MET A 49 -5.44 7.01 17.81
C MET A 49 -5.27 5.99 16.68
N VAL A 50 -6.01 6.14 15.59
CA VAL A 50 -5.91 5.23 14.44
C VAL A 50 -4.51 5.29 13.84
N LYS A 51 -3.96 6.49 13.65
CA LYS A 51 -2.59 6.68 13.15
C LYS A 51 -1.56 5.97 14.02
N ALA A 52 -1.65 6.15 15.35
CA ALA A 52 -0.74 5.52 16.29
C ALA A 52 -0.78 3.98 16.21
N VAL A 53 -1.97 3.40 16.09
CA VAL A 53 -2.16 1.94 15.95
C VAL A 53 -1.57 1.43 14.63
N LEU A 54 -1.80 2.12 13.52
CA LEU A 54 -1.26 1.72 12.21
C LEU A 54 0.27 1.74 12.19
N MET A 55 0.88 2.77 12.77
CA MET A 55 2.33 2.89 12.87
C MET A 55 2.93 1.80 13.78
N ALA A 56 2.30 1.54 14.93
CA ALA A 56 2.75 0.49 15.85
C ALA A 56 2.67 -0.90 15.21
N GLY A 57 1.57 -1.21 14.53
CA GLY A 57 1.41 -2.48 13.81
C GLY A 57 2.45 -2.67 12.69
N ASN A 58 2.75 -1.63 11.92
CA ASN A 58 3.78 -1.73 10.88
C ASN A 58 5.18 -1.96 11.47
N ALA A 59 5.50 -1.34 12.61
CA ALA A 59 6.77 -1.54 13.31
C ALA A 59 6.90 -2.98 13.85
N GLU A 60 5.81 -3.56 14.35
CA GLU A 60 5.79 -4.96 14.82
C GLU A 60 6.02 -5.94 13.68
N VAL A 61 5.36 -5.75 12.53
CA VAL A 61 5.55 -6.58 11.33
C VAL A 61 7.00 -6.52 10.85
N HIS A 62 7.62 -5.34 10.82
CA HIS A 62 9.02 -5.19 10.41
C HIS A 62 10.03 -5.79 11.40
N ARG A 63 9.65 -5.95 12.67
CA ARG A 63 10.50 -6.56 13.69
C ARG A 63 10.44 -8.09 13.65
N ALA A 64 9.38 -8.66 13.10
CA ALA A 64 9.17 -10.11 13.02
C ALA A 64 9.86 -10.79 11.82
N TYR A 65 10.40 -10.00 10.88
CA TYR A 65 11.16 -10.45 9.71
C TYR A 65 12.64 -10.06 9.81
#